data_AF-A0A7W6DED7-F1
#
_entry.id   AF-A0A7W6DED7-F1
#
_cell.length_a   1.000
_cell.length_b   1.000
_cell.length_c   1.000
_cell.angle_alpha   90.00
_cell.angle_beta   90.00
_cell.angle_gamma   90.00
#
_symmetry.space_group_name_H-M   'P 1'
#
loop_
_entity.id
_entity.type
_entity.pdbx_description
1 polymer ?
#
loop_
_entity_poly.entity_id
_entity_poly.type
_entity_poly.pdbx_seq_one_letter_code
_entity_poly.pdbx_strand_id
1 'polypeptide(L)' 'MTEKHRILTPHQQEISAAICAVLQGCEHADAFPAMVSVIAATINNAAACRHEALFVAEALADNLVNLVEAGQDGLLEMAP' A
#
# COMPACT_ATOMS: atom_id res chain seq x y z
N MET A 1 -7.47 13.60 21.54
CA MET A 1 -6.27 12.73 21.41
C MET A 1 -6.10 12.49 19.92
N THR A 2 -4.94 12.79 19.34
CA THR A 2 -4.70 12.51 17.92
C THR A 2 -4.62 11.00 17.75
N GLU A 3 -5.48 10.44 16.91
CA GLU A 3 -5.52 8.99 16.67
C GLU A 3 -4.30 8.58 15.86
N LYS A 4 -3.61 7.55 16.34
CA LYS A 4 -2.34 7.08 15.80
C LYS A 4 -2.63 6.01 14.76
N HIS A 5 -2.09 6.16 13.54
CA HIS A 5 -2.37 5.23 12.43
C HIS A 5 -1.40 4.04 12.48
N ARG A 6 -1.94 2.84 12.71
CA ARG A 6 -1.15 1.59 12.74
C ARG A 6 -0.87 1.11 11.32
N ILE A 7 0.40 0.89 10.97
CA ILE A 7 0.80 0.70 9.56
C ILE A 7 0.90 -0.77 9.15
N LEU A 8 1.78 -1.55 9.81
CA LEU A 8 2.12 -2.92 9.39
C LEU A 8 2.42 -3.80 10.60
N THR A 9 1.92 -5.04 10.58
CA THR A 9 2.36 -6.11 11.49
C THR A 9 3.81 -6.51 11.20
N PRO A 10 4.51 -7.21 12.11
CA PRO A 10 5.89 -7.65 11.88
C PRO A 10 6.08 -8.41 10.57
N HIS A 11 5.17 -9.34 10.25
CA HIS A 11 5.24 -10.10 9.01
C HIS A 11 5.02 -9.23 7.76
N GLN A 12 4.10 -8.25 7.83
CA GLN A 12 3.89 -7.29 6.73
C GLN A 12 5.12 -6.39 6.52
N GLN A 13 5.89 -6.10 7.57
CA GLN A 13 7.15 -5.36 7.44
C GLN A 13 8.22 -6.18 6.72
N GLU A 14 8.33 -7.48 7.00
CA GLU A 14 9.26 -8.36 6.28
C GLU A 14 8.95 -8.38 4.79
N ILE A 15 7.67 -8.50 4.44
CA ILE A 15 7.20 -8.45 3.04
C ILE A 15 7.53 -7.08 2.43
N SER A 16 7.21 -5.98 3.12
CA SER A 16 7.49 -4.63 2.65
C SER A 16 8.99 -4.41 2.43
N ALA A 17 9.85 -4.87 3.34
CA ALA A 17 11.29 -4.76 3.23
C ALA A 17 11.84 -5.54 2.03
N ALA A 18 11.32 -6.75 1.78
CA ALA A 18 11.68 -7.54 0.61
C ALA A 18 11.30 -6.83 -0.70
N ILE A 19 10.10 -6.23 -0.77
CA ILE A 19 9.66 -5.45 -1.94
C ILE A 19 10.56 -4.24 -2.15
N CYS A 20 10.85 -3.48 -1.09
CA CYS A 20 11.75 -2.32 -1.17
C CYS A 20 13.16 -2.71 -1.63
N ALA A 21 13.68 -3.87 -1.20
CA ALA A 21 14.98 -4.36 -1.66
C ALA A 21 14.98 -4.67 -3.16
N VAL A 22 13.90 -5.22 -3.72
CA VAL A 22 13.76 -5.46 -5.16
C VAL A 22 13.74 -4.16 -5.97
N LEU A 23 13.13 -3.11 -5.42
CA LEU A 23 13.01 -1.81 -6.06
C LEU A 23 14.24 -0.92 -5.86
N GLN A 24 15.23 -1.36 -5.08
CA GLN A 24 16.40 -0.55 -4.75
C GLN A 24 17.22 -0.25 -6.01
N GLY A 25 17.38 1.04 -6.31
CA GLY A 25 18.12 1.51 -7.50
C GLY A 25 17.27 1.61 -8.76
N CYS A 26 15.98 1.26 -8.72
CA CYS A 26 15.04 1.56 -9.79
C CYS A 26 14.64 3.03 -9.77
N GLU A 27 14.42 3.61 -10.95
CA GLU A 27 13.83 4.94 -11.04
C GLU A 27 12.36 4.91 -10.60
N HIS A 28 11.92 5.93 -9.86
CA HIS A 28 10.52 6.01 -9.40
C HIS A 28 9.51 5.97 -10.56
N ALA A 29 9.90 6.50 -11.72
CA ALA A 29 9.11 6.50 -12.95
C ALA A 29 8.77 5.07 -13.43
N ASP A 30 9.61 4.08 -13.12
CA ASP A 30 9.40 2.67 -13.48
C ASP A 30 8.87 1.85 -12.29
N ALA A 31 9.37 2.13 -11.09
CA ALA A 31 9.03 1.38 -9.88
C ALA A 31 7.54 1.53 -9.50
N PHE A 32 6.99 2.74 -9.52
CA PHE A 32 5.60 2.97 -9.10
C PHE A 32 4.58 2.35 -10.07
N PRO A 33 4.68 2.51 -11.41
CA PRO A 33 3.79 1.80 -12.32
C PRO A 33 3.86 0.28 -12.19
N ALA A 34 5.04 -0.28 -11.92
CA ALA A 34 5.20 -1.71 -11.69
C ALA A 34 4.45 -2.15 -10.42
N MET A 35 4.58 -1.43 -9.31
CA MET A 35 3.85 -1.71 -8.06
C MET A 35 2.34 -1.61 -8.25
N VAL A 36 1.87 -0.54 -8.90
CA VAL A 36 0.44 -0.34 -9.20
C VAL A 36 -0.10 -1.49 -10.07
N SER A 37 0.67 -1.94 -11.05
CA SER A 37 0.28 -3.06 -11.91
C SER A 37 0.13 -4.37 -11.13
N VAL A 38 1.04 -4.66 -10.19
CA VAL A 38 0.95 -5.84 -9.32
C VAL A 38 -0.28 -5.78 -8.42
N ILE A 39 -0.56 -4.61 -7.81
CA ILE A 39 -1.75 -4.40 -6.98
C ILE A 39 -3.02 -4.62 -7.81
N ALA A 40 -3.11 -3.98 -8.99
CA ALA A 40 -4.26 -4.12 -9.88
C ALA A 40 -4.48 -5.57 -10.33
N ALA A 41 -3.41 -6.28 -10.69
CA ALA A 41 -3.49 -7.71 -11.05
C ALA A 41 -3.98 -8.57 -9.87
N THR A 42 -3.52 -8.28 -8.66
CA THR A 42 -3.93 -8.97 -7.43
C THR A 42 -5.43 -8.78 -7.16
N ILE A 43 -5.92 -7.54 -7.26
CA ILE A 43 -7.35 -7.22 -7.10
C ILE A 43 -8.19 -7.94 -8.16
N ASN A 44 -7.80 -7.85 -9.43
CA ASN A 44 -8.53 -8.48 -10.53
C ASN A 44 -8.60 -10.01 -10.40
N ASN A 45 -7.55 -10.65 -9.87
CA ASN A 45 -7.54 -12.09 -9.65
C ASN A 45 -8.39 -12.54 -8.46
N ALA A 46 -8.57 -11.67 -7.46
CA ALA A 46 -9.29 -12.01 -6.23
C ALA A 46 -10.79 -11.66 -6.29
N ALA A 47 -11.17 -10.62 -7.03
CA ALA A 47 -12.55 -10.13 -7.07
C ALA A 47 -13.47 -11.07 -7.88
N ALA A 48 -14.71 -11.25 -7.42
CA ALA A 48 -15.69 -12.07 -8.12
C ALA A 48 -16.26 -11.38 -9.36
N CYS A 49 -16.22 -10.05 -9.41
CA CYS A 49 -16.71 -9.26 -10.53
C CYS A 49 -16.04 -7.89 -10.64
N ARG A 50 -16.28 -7.20 -11.77
CA ARG A 50 -15.74 -5.86 -12.03
C ARG A 50 -16.12 -4.84 -10.96
N HIS A 51 -17.36 -4.88 -10.45
CA HIS A 51 -17.82 -3.91 -9.48
C HIS A 51 -17.03 -4.01 -8.17
N GLU A 52 -16.83 -5.23 -7.67
CA GLU A 52 -16.03 -5.50 -6.48
C GLU A 52 -14.56 -5.09 -6.68
N ALA A 53 -13.97 -5.41 -7.85
CA ALA A 53 -12.59 -5.02 -8.15
C ALA A 53 -12.39 -3.50 -8.09
N LEU A 54 -13.31 -2.72 -8.67
CA LEU A 54 -13.24 -1.26 -8.65
C LEU A 54 -13.47 -0.70 -7.24
N PHE A 55 -14.43 -1.25 -6.49
CA PHE A 55 -14.68 -0.85 -5.11
C PHE A 55 -13.45 -1.04 -4.22
N VAL A 56 -12.76 -2.18 -4.34
CA VAL A 56 -11.52 -2.45 -3.58
C VAL A 56 -10.39 -1.53 -4.02
N ALA A 57 -10.25 -1.26 -5.31
CA ALA A 57 -9.23 -0.35 -5.82
C ALA A 57 -9.42 1.08 -5.32
N GLU A 58 -10.66 1.58 -5.28
CA GLU A 58 -11.00 2.90 -4.74
C GLU A 58 -10.68 2.99 -3.25
N ALA A 59 -11.09 2.00 -2.45
CA ALA A 59 -10.80 1.97 -1.01
C ALA A 59 -9.28 1.93 -0.72
N LEU A 60 -8.50 1.24 -1.55
CA LEU A 60 -7.04 1.23 -1.44
C LEU A 60 -6.41 2.57 -1.80
N ALA A 61 -6.93 3.28 -2.80
CA ALA A 61 -6.46 4.61 -3.16
C ALA A 61 -6.69 5.62 -2.03
N ASP A 62 -7.88 5.61 -1.43
CA ASP A 62 -8.20 6.46 -0.28
C ASP A 62 -7.30 6.15 0.92
N ASN A 63 -7.07 4.87 1.20
CA ASN A 63 -6.16 4.46 2.28
C ASN A 63 -4.71 4.94 2.03
N LEU A 64 -4.23 4.86 0.78
CA LEU A 64 -2.90 5.35 0.43
C LEU A 64 -2.77 6.86 0.70
N VAL A 65 -3.77 7.66 0.34
CA VAL A 65 -3.78 9.10 0.63
C VAL A 65 -3.72 9.35 2.14
N ASN A 66 -4.58 8.69 2.90
CA ASN A 66 -4.62 8.84 4.36
C ASN A 66 -3.27 8.45 5.03
N LEU A 67 -2.61 7.41 4.54
CA LEU A 67 -1.30 6.99 5.05
C LEU A 67 -0.19 8.02 4.73
N VAL A 68 -0.23 8.63 3.54
CA VAL A 68 0.71 9.69 3.18
C VAL A 68 0.49 10.92 4.08
N GLU A 69 -0.75 11.35 4.27
CA GLU A 69 -1.10 12.48 5.16
C GLU A 69 -0.65 12.21 6.60
N ALA A 70 -1.04 11.06 7.17
CA ALA A 70 -0.61 10.66 8.51
C ALA A 70 0.93 10.58 8.64
N GLY A 71 1.62 10.20 7.56
CA GLY A 71 3.09 10.20 7.51
C GLY A 71 3.70 11.59 7.56
N GLN A 72 3.13 12.55 6.82
CA GLN A 72 3.57 13.96 6.87
C GLN A 72 3.30 14.58 8.25
N ASP A 73 2.23 14.16 8.91
CA ASP A 73 1.84 14.65 10.24
C ASP A 73 2.56 13.93 11.40
N GLY A 74 3.38 12.91 11.11
CA GLY A 74 4.12 12.15 12.14
C GLY A 74 3.24 11.25 13.02
N LEU A 75 2.10 10.79 12.49
CA LEU A 75 1.08 10.00 13.22
C LEU A 75 1.18 8.50 12.97
N LEU A 76 2.19 8.06 12.21
CA LEU A 76 2.38 6.67 11.82
C LEU A 76 3.08 5.85 12.91
N GLU A 77 2.49 4.71 13.26
CA GLU A 77 2.98 3.83 14.32
C GLU A 77 3.04 2.36 13.93
N MET A 78 4.13 1.71 14.34
CA MET A 78 4.32 0.28 14.11
C MET A 78 3.28 -0.51 14.90
N ALA A 79 2.66 -1.50 14.25
CA ALA A 79 1.85 -2.47 14.97
C ALA A 79 2.80 -3.40 15.76
N PRO A 80 2.42 -3.80 16.99
CA PRO A 80 3.23 -4.70 17.82
C PRO A 80 3.37 -6.11 17.23
#